data_AF-A0A1Y1ZMJ2-F1
#
_entry.id   AF-A0A1Y1ZMJ2-F1
#
_cell.length_a   1.000
_cell.length_b   1.000
_cell.length_c   1.000
_cell.angle_alpha   90.00
_cell.angle_beta   90.00
_cell.angle_gamma   90.00
#
_symmetry.space_group_name_H-M   'P 1'
#
loop_
_entity.id
_entity.type
_entity.pdbx_description
1 polymer ?
#
loop_
_entity_poly.entity_id
_entity_poly.type
_entity_poly.pdbx_seq_one_letter_code
_entity_poly.pdbx_strand_id
1 'polypeptide(L)'
;MHPKVLAVFLPVLVRLTDARACNNSPNLCSKPYDMVTYLGAHDSPFLRDVSTSFSSFGNQYFNTTEQLDAGVRLVSAQVHVTKNETTGERGLHLCHTSCALFDAGLLRDWLYEIRVWMDKNLDEIVTILLVNSNGVDATELEGEYAKADIAHFGYTPPAKRPPKSNDTNPTWPTLATMIDSGQRLVSFIAPLKTDTANAPYLVNEWDFVWENNYMVTNPSNFTCEPDRPEGLTVASEKQSGRLFLMNHFLDWQQAFGIQVPDTRNINTTNAWDGPGALGTHMLKCAGVMARQATFVLVDFFSVGPAIRAVDIFNQVSEPVGRKNVTGLVVDLAIHTNAAGALASFSGMMLAVVAAMASPD
;
A
#
# COMPACT_ATOMS: atom_id res chain seq x y z
N MET A 1 42.31 47.90 43.80
CA MET A 1 42.20 47.47 42.39
C MET A 1 41.86 45.98 42.40
N HIS A 2 40.60 45.62 42.11
CA HIS A 2 40.17 44.23 41.97
C HIS A 2 39.71 44.04 40.52
N PRO A 3 40.31 43.11 39.74
CA PRO A 3 39.90 42.91 38.35
C PRO A 3 38.57 42.16 38.32
N LYS A 4 37.56 42.74 37.68
CA LYS A 4 36.31 42.04 37.36
C LYS A 4 36.58 41.14 36.16
N VAL A 5 36.54 39.83 36.38
CA VAL A 5 36.54 38.83 35.30
C VAL A 5 35.13 38.79 34.70
N LEU A 6 35.01 39.18 33.44
CA LEU A 6 33.77 39.11 32.68
C LEU A 6 33.64 37.68 32.12
N ALA A 7 32.76 36.88 32.72
CA ALA A 7 32.44 35.55 32.19
C ALA A 7 31.54 35.69 30.96
N VAL A 8 32.07 35.38 29.79
CA VAL A 8 31.31 35.28 28.54
C VAL A 8 30.62 33.91 28.53
N PHE A 9 29.30 33.90 28.71
CA PHE A 9 28.50 32.71 28.44
C PHE A 9 28.23 32.63 26.93
N LEU A 10 28.93 31.74 26.23
CA LEU A 10 28.50 31.31 24.89
C LEU A 10 27.27 30.40 25.06
N PRO A 11 26.14 30.68 24.40
CA PRO A 11 25.03 29.73 24.35
C PRO A 11 25.49 28.53 23.52
N VAL A 12 25.58 27.36 24.16
CA VAL A 12 25.65 26.10 23.43
C VAL A 12 24.30 25.94 22.74
N LEU A 13 24.25 26.21 21.43
CA LEU A 13 23.17 25.75 20.58
C LEU A 13 23.23 24.22 20.56
N VAL A 14 22.49 23.59 21.48
CA VAL A 14 22.10 22.20 21.31
C VAL A 14 21.23 22.19 20.06
N ARG A 15 21.79 21.72 18.94
CA ARG A 15 20.94 21.24 17.85
C ARG A 15 20.12 20.12 18.46
N LEU A 16 18.82 20.35 18.66
CA LEU A 16 17.87 19.25 18.67
C LEU A 16 18.16 18.49 17.38
N THR A 17 18.82 17.34 17.50
CA THR A 17 18.79 16.36 16.42
C THR A 17 17.31 16.12 16.19
N ASP A 18 16.78 16.52 15.02
CA ASP A 18 15.43 16.12 14.64
C ASP A 18 15.33 14.63 14.92
N ALA A 19 14.42 14.26 15.83
CA ALA A 19 14.30 12.89 16.25
C ALA A 19 14.05 12.07 14.98
N ARG A 20 14.93 11.09 14.71
CA ARG A 20 14.81 10.19 13.56
C ARG A 20 13.38 9.71 13.45
N ALA A 21 12.80 9.83 12.25
CA ALA A 21 11.43 9.43 11.98
C ALA A 21 11.44 8.12 11.17
N CYS A 22 11.08 7.01 11.80
CA CYS A 22 10.96 5.73 11.12
C CYS A 22 9.56 5.62 10.53
N ASN A 23 9.41 5.39 9.23
CA ASN A 23 8.09 5.37 8.57
C ASN A 23 7.27 6.65 8.90
N ASN A 24 7.88 7.81 8.64
CA ASN A 24 7.34 9.15 8.89
C ASN A 24 7.04 9.49 10.36
N SER A 25 7.49 8.74 11.38
CA SER A 25 7.25 9.15 12.78
C SER A 25 8.32 8.66 13.77
N PRO A 26 8.85 9.53 14.66
CA PRO A 26 9.78 9.11 15.72
C PRO A 26 9.17 8.07 16.69
N ASN A 27 7.85 8.13 16.89
CA ASN A 27 7.13 7.22 17.80
C ASN A 27 7.11 5.78 17.29
N LEU A 28 7.37 5.56 15.99
CA LEU A 28 7.40 4.23 15.39
C LEU A 28 8.77 3.56 15.48
N CYS A 29 9.84 4.32 15.70
CA CYS A 29 11.20 3.77 15.71
C CYS A 29 11.40 2.66 16.74
N SER A 30 10.80 2.78 17.93
CA SER A 30 10.90 1.78 19.00
C SER A 30 9.85 0.67 18.90
N LYS A 31 8.94 0.71 17.91
CA LYS A 31 7.89 -0.30 17.75
C LYS A 31 8.44 -1.52 17.02
N PRO A 32 8.16 -2.74 17.50
CA PRO A 32 8.36 -3.97 16.72
C PRO A 32 7.60 -3.89 15.39
N TYR A 33 8.17 -4.44 14.32
CA TYR A 33 7.58 -4.40 12.98
C TYR A 33 6.13 -4.90 12.94
N ASP A 34 5.81 -5.98 13.67
CA ASP A 34 4.46 -6.56 13.73
C ASP A 34 3.47 -5.78 14.60
N MET A 35 3.92 -4.75 15.32
CA MET A 35 3.09 -3.88 16.18
C MET A 35 2.71 -2.55 15.52
N VAL A 36 3.12 -2.34 14.27
CA VAL A 36 2.73 -1.17 13.46
C VAL A 36 1.67 -1.61 12.46
N THR A 37 0.68 -0.74 12.23
CA THR A 37 -0.31 -0.91 11.16
C THR A 37 0.13 -0.13 9.92
N TYR A 38 0.54 -0.81 8.87
CA TYR A 38 0.98 -0.19 7.62
C TYR A 38 -0.19 -0.05 6.65
N LEU A 39 -0.33 1.13 6.06
CA LEU A 39 -1.17 1.29 4.87
C LEU A 39 -0.51 0.59 3.69
N GLY A 40 -1.29 -0.21 2.99
CA GLY A 40 -0.95 -0.86 1.75
C GLY A 40 -1.70 -0.27 0.57
N ALA A 41 -1.02 -0.10 -0.56
CA ALA A 41 -1.65 0.21 -1.83
C ALA A 41 -1.83 -1.08 -2.64
N HIS A 42 -3.08 -1.51 -2.82
CA HIS A 42 -3.42 -2.68 -3.64
C HIS A 42 -2.97 -2.44 -5.07
N ASP A 43 -2.25 -3.41 -5.63
CA ASP A 43 -1.89 -3.41 -7.05
C ASP A 43 -1.23 -2.09 -7.46
N SER A 44 -0.20 -1.75 -6.70
CA SER A 44 0.54 -0.48 -6.70
C SER A 44 0.96 0.03 -8.08
N PRO A 45 1.47 -0.78 -9.04
CA PRO A 45 1.89 -0.27 -10.34
C PRO A 45 0.73 -0.10 -11.35
N PHE A 46 -0.49 -0.55 -11.02
CA PHE A 46 -1.62 -0.53 -11.95
C PHE A 46 -2.34 0.81 -11.87
N LEU A 47 -1.91 1.76 -12.71
CA LEU A 47 -2.35 3.15 -12.62
C LEU A 47 -3.65 3.41 -13.38
N ARG A 48 -4.46 4.31 -12.83
CA ARG A 48 -5.63 4.90 -13.48
C ARG A 48 -5.40 6.39 -13.70
N ASP A 49 -4.52 6.73 -14.62
CA ASP A 49 -4.15 8.11 -14.89
C ASP A 49 -4.05 8.37 -16.41
N VAL A 50 -3.54 9.54 -16.79
CA VAL A 50 -3.40 9.90 -18.19
C VAL A 50 -2.46 8.95 -18.97
N SER A 51 -1.45 8.37 -18.32
CA SER A 51 -0.48 7.47 -18.98
C SER A 51 -1.12 6.14 -19.38
N THR A 52 -2.16 5.72 -18.66
CA THR A 52 -2.90 4.48 -18.92
C THR A 52 -4.27 4.74 -19.55
N SER A 53 -4.51 5.96 -20.05
CA SER A 53 -5.82 6.40 -20.57
C SER A 53 -6.97 6.17 -19.59
N PHE A 54 -6.70 6.34 -18.29
CA PHE A 54 -7.61 6.09 -17.17
C PHE A 54 -8.20 4.69 -17.18
N SER A 55 -7.36 3.69 -17.45
CA SER A 55 -7.73 2.26 -17.48
C SER A 55 -8.66 1.89 -16.33
N SER A 56 -9.78 1.25 -16.64
CA SER A 56 -10.72 0.77 -15.61
C SER A 56 -10.10 -0.29 -14.71
N PHE A 57 -9.03 -0.95 -15.15
CA PHE A 57 -8.28 -1.94 -14.38
C PHE A 57 -7.23 -1.32 -13.45
N GLY A 58 -7.08 0.01 -13.43
CA GLY A 58 -6.16 0.66 -12.52
C GLY A 58 -6.68 0.73 -11.09
N ASN A 59 -5.80 0.44 -10.14
CA ASN A 59 -6.04 0.42 -8.71
C ASN A 59 -5.58 1.69 -8.02
N GLN A 60 -4.65 2.45 -8.60
CA GLN A 60 -4.07 3.64 -7.98
C GLN A 60 -4.01 4.84 -8.93
N TYR A 61 -4.14 6.06 -8.39
CA TYR A 61 -3.98 7.30 -9.17
C TYR A 61 -2.53 7.79 -9.27
N PHE A 62 -1.66 7.31 -8.39
CA PHE A 62 -0.29 7.76 -8.25
C PHE A 62 0.65 6.57 -8.38
N ASN A 63 1.84 6.78 -8.96
CA ASN A 63 2.82 5.72 -9.10
C ASN A 63 3.35 5.23 -7.73
N THR A 64 4.05 4.10 -7.72
CA THR A 64 4.53 3.48 -6.48
C THR A 64 5.44 4.38 -5.66
N THR A 65 6.31 5.19 -6.28
CA THR A 65 7.16 6.11 -5.52
C THR A 65 6.36 7.23 -4.85
N GLU A 66 5.30 7.71 -5.49
CA GLU A 66 4.39 8.70 -4.91
C GLU A 66 3.50 8.11 -3.81
N GLN A 67 3.13 6.83 -3.91
CA GLN A 67 2.50 6.09 -2.82
C GLN A 67 3.41 6.05 -1.59
N LEU A 68 4.68 5.68 -1.78
CA LEU A 68 5.69 5.63 -0.72
C LEU A 68 5.96 7.03 -0.13
N ASP A 69 6.10 8.07 -0.95
CA ASP A 69 6.22 9.46 -0.48
C ASP A 69 5.03 9.90 0.38
N ALA A 70 3.83 9.40 0.07
CA ALA A 70 2.60 9.71 0.79
C ALA A 70 2.37 8.85 2.05
N GLY A 71 3.31 7.96 2.41
CA GLY A 71 3.28 7.18 3.65
C GLY A 71 2.75 5.75 3.50
N VAL A 72 2.47 5.27 2.29
CA VAL A 72 2.23 3.85 2.04
C VAL A 72 3.50 3.07 2.37
N ARG A 73 3.39 1.94 3.08
CA ARG A 73 4.55 1.12 3.46
C ARG A 73 4.39 -0.35 3.13
N LEU A 74 3.25 -0.74 2.56
CA LEU A 74 3.13 -1.99 1.80
C LEU A 74 2.73 -1.67 0.36
N VAL A 75 3.46 -2.22 -0.59
CA VAL A 75 3.14 -2.14 -2.02
C VAL A 75 2.93 -3.55 -2.55
N SER A 76 1.88 -3.76 -3.34
CA SER A 76 1.55 -5.08 -3.89
C SER A 76 1.48 -5.09 -5.41
N ALA A 77 1.74 -6.25 -6.01
CA ALA A 77 1.57 -6.46 -7.45
C ALA A 77 1.36 -7.95 -7.77
N GLN A 78 0.97 -8.24 -9.01
CA GLN A 78 0.76 -9.59 -9.52
C GLN A 78 1.83 -9.94 -10.55
N VAL A 79 2.57 -11.03 -10.34
CA VAL A 79 3.64 -11.50 -11.23
C VAL A 79 3.11 -12.51 -12.23
N HIS A 80 3.35 -12.22 -13.50
CA HIS A 80 3.02 -13.09 -14.63
C HIS A 80 4.25 -13.39 -15.47
N VAL A 81 4.29 -14.62 -15.96
CA VAL A 81 5.30 -15.07 -16.91
C VAL A 81 4.87 -14.69 -18.32
N THR A 82 5.69 -13.90 -19.00
CA THR A 82 5.50 -13.54 -20.40
C THR A 82 6.65 -14.03 -21.25
N LYS A 83 6.47 -13.97 -22.58
CA LYS A 83 7.55 -14.10 -23.55
C LYS A 83 7.59 -12.84 -24.39
N ASN A 84 8.76 -12.26 -24.54
CA ASN A 84 8.98 -11.20 -25.49
C ASN A 84 8.66 -11.72 -26.90
N GLU A 85 7.77 -11.05 -27.62
CA GLU A 85 7.30 -11.52 -28.93
C GLU A 85 8.40 -11.50 -30.00
N THR A 86 9.42 -10.64 -29.83
CA THR A 86 10.51 -10.46 -30.79
C THR A 86 11.70 -11.38 -30.49
N THR A 87 12.16 -11.41 -29.24
CA THR A 87 13.35 -12.20 -28.85
C THR A 87 13.00 -13.62 -28.42
N GLY A 88 11.73 -13.89 -28.09
CA GLY A 88 11.28 -15.14 -27.49
C GLY A 88 11.74 -15.32 -26.04
N GLU A 89 12.42 -14.32 -25.48
CA GLU A 89 12.94 -14.37 -24.11
C GLU A 89 11.80 -14.34 -23.10
N ARG A 90 11.93 -15.19 -22.09
CA ARG A 90 11.00 -15.23 -20.97
C ARG A 90 11.27 -14.06 -20.03
N GLY A 91 10.20 -13.39 -19.59
CA GLY A 91 10.26 -12.28 -18.64
C GLY A 91 9.19 -12.39 -17.56
N LEU A 92 9.44 -11.74 -16.43
CA LEU A 92 8.46 -11.56 -15.36
C LEU A 92 7.88 -10.17 -15.46
N HIS A 93 6.58 -10.08 -15.75
CA HIS A 93 5.83 -8.83 -15.86
C HIS A 93 4.85 -8.69 -14.71
N LEU A 94 4.44 -7.44 -14.47
CA LEU A 94 3.40 -7.09 -13.52
C LEU A 94 2.09 -6.93 -14.29
N CYS A 95 1.18 -7.89 -14.16
CA CYS A 95 -0.06 -7.88 -14.94
C CYS A 95 -1.30 -8.06 -14.06
N HIS A 96 -2.34 -7.24 -14.26
CA HIS A 96 -3.57 -7.35 -13.48
C HIS A 96 -4.47 -8.40 -14.15
N THR A 97 -4.68 -9.55 -13.50
CA THR A 97 -5.40 -10.72 -14.04
C THR A 97 -4.69 -11.42 -15.21
N SER A 98 -4.28 -10.68 -16.25
CA SER A 98 -3.44 -11.17 -17.36
C SER A 98 -2.79 -10.01 -18.10
N CYS A 99 -1.65 -10.25 -18.75
CA CYS A 99 -0.92 -9.21 -19.48
C CYS A 99 -1.66 -8.70 -20.73
N ALA A 100 -2.68 -9.41 -21.20
CA ALA A 100 -3.56 -8.94 -22.27
C ALA A 100 -4.57 -7.87 -21.80
N LEU A 101 -4.87 -7.83 -20.50
CA LEU A 101 -5.83 -6.89 -19.92
C LEU A 101 -5.12 -5.64 -19.40
N PHE A 102 -4.06 -5.83 -18.63
CA PHE A 102 -3.25 -4.73 -18.15
C PHE A 102 -1.85 -5.21 -17.79
N ASP A 103 -0.85 -4.71 -18.52
CA ASP A 103 0.58 -4.95 -18.27
C ASP A 103 1.23 -3.64 -17.81
N ALA A 104 1.75 -3.63 -16.58
CA ALA A 104 2.43 -2.51 -15.96
C ALA A 104 3.96 -2.57 -16.12
N GLY A 105 4.47 -3.51 -16.94
CA GLY A 105 5.88 -3.63 -17.27
C GLY A 105 6.61 -4.72 -16.49
N LEU A 106 7.95 -4.70 -16.57
CA LEU A 106 8.82 -5.71 -15.98
C LEU A 106 8.87 -5.60 -14.45
N LEU A 107 8.85 -6.75 -13.77
CA LEU A 107 9.02 -6.83 -12.31
C LEU A 107 10.32 -6.15 -11.86
N ARG A 108 11.45 -6.41 -12.53
CA ARG A 108 12.74 -5.77 -12.22
C ARG A 108 12.67 -4.26 -12.27
N ASP A 109 11.99 -3.69 -13.25
CA ASP A 109 11.97 -2.24 -13.44
C ASP A 109 11.18 -1.57 -12.30
N TRP A 110 10.06 -2.17 -11.89
CA TRP A 110 9.31 -1.75 -10.70
C TRP A 110 10.10 -1.90 -9.40
N LEU A 111 10.81 -3.03 -9.21
CA LEU A 111 11.72 -3.23 -8.07
C LEU A 111 12.84 -2.18 -8.05
N TYR A 112 13.37 -1.81 -9.22
CA TYR A 112 14.40 -0.78 -9.34
C TYR A 112 13.86 0.60 -8.92
N GLU A 113 12.63 0.96 -9.28
CA GLU A 113 12.01 2.21 -8.82
C GLU A 113 11.90 2.27 -7.29
N ILE A 114 11.45 1.18 -6.65
CA ILE A 114 11.39 1.07 -5.19
C ILE A 114 12.79 1.18 -4.58
N ARG A 115 13.78 0.49 -5.14
CA ARG A 115 15.18 0.57 -4.71
C ARG A 115 15.70 2.01 -4.73
N VAL A 116 15.47 2.74 -5.83
CA VAL A 116 15.93 4.13 -5.98
C VAL A 116 15.24 5.04 -4.97
N TRP A 117 13.98 4.78 -4.65
CA TRP A 117 13.27 5.48 -3.58
C TRP A 117 13.89 5.17 -2.20
N MET A 118 14.17 3.90 -1.90
CA MET A 118 14.76 3.47 -0.62
C MET A 118 16.18 4.01 -0.38
N ASP A 119 16.97 4.25 -1.44
CA ASP A 119 18.28 4.89 -1.33
C ASP A 119 18.19 6.35 -0.85
N LYS A 120 17.13 7.05 -1.26
CA LYS A 120 16.90 8.46 -0.90
C LYS A 120 16.21 8.62 0.44
N ASN A 121 15.58 7.55 0.93
CA ASN A 121 14.76 7.54 2.12
C ASN A 121 15.31 6.51 3.11
N LEU A 122 16.36 6.90 3.84
CA LEU A 122 17.16 5.99 4.66
C LEU A 122 16.43 5.45 5.89
N ASP A 123 15.46 6.19 6.43
CA ASP A 123 14.71 5.84 7.64
C ASP A 123 13.39 5.11 7.37
N GLU A 124 13.30 4.48 6.20
CA GLU A 124 12.07 3.86 5.72
C GLU A 124 12.21 2.35 5.55
N ILE A 125 11.16 1.62 5.93
CA ILE A 125 11.00 0.18 5.74
C ILE A 125 9.82 -0.06 4.79
N VAL A 126 10.07 -0.80 3.71
CA VAL A 126 9.06 -1.13 2.70
C VAL A 126 8.70 -2.61 2.77
N THR A 127 7.41 -2.92 2.69
CA THR A 127 6.91 -4.27 2.47
C THR A 127 6.50 -4.44 1.01
N ILE A 128 6.99 -5.48 0.34
CA ILE A 128 6.53 -5.90 -0.98
C ILE A 128 5.70 -7.17 -0.82
N LEU A 129 4.51 -7.17 -1.42
CA LEU A 129 3.67 -8.36 -1.56
C LEU A 129 3.51 -8.69 -3.05
N LEU A 130 3.94 -9.89 -3.46
CA LEU A 130 3.77 -10.35 -4.84
C LEU A 130 2.82 -11.55 -4.90
N VAL A 131 1.73 -11.40 -5.66
CA VAL A 131 0.87 -12.52 -6.05
C VAL A 131 1.55 -13.25 -7.22
N ASN A 132 1.98 -14.48 -6.99
CA ASN A 132 2.78 -15.30 -7.89
C ASN A 132 1.92 -16.42 -8.53
N SER A 133 0.86 -16.04 -9.23
CA SER A 133 -0.14 -17.01 -9.74
C SER A 133 0.39 -17.99 -10.79
N ASN A 134 1.54 -17.71 -11.42
CA ASN A 134 2.21 -18.65 -12.33
C ASN A 134 3.20 -19.59 -11.63
N GLY A 135 3.37 -19.49 -10.31
CA GLY A 135 4.24 -20.39 -9.54
C GLY A 135 5.72 -20.24 -9.90
N VAL A 136 6.16 -19.01 -10.16
CA VAL A 136 7.57 -18.67 -10.39
C VAL A 136 8.39 -19.10 -9.17
N ASP A 137 9.52 -19.77 -9.40
CA ASP A 137 10.35 -20.23 -8.30
C ASP A 137 11.16 -19.09 -7.64
N ALA A 138 11.63 -19.34 -6.42
CA ALA A 138 12.35 -18.35 -5.63
C ALA A 138 13.65 -17.88 -6.29
N THR A 139 14.35 -18.74 -7.03
CA THR A 139 15.61 -18.42 -7.70
C THR A 139 15.38 -17.46 -8.86
N GLU A 140 14.30 -17.64 -9.62
CA GLU A 140 13.95 -16.72 -10.68
C GLU A 140 13.52 -15.34 -10.15
N LEU A 141 12.69 -15.31 -9.10
CA LEU A 141 12.33 -14.06 -8.43
C LEU A 141 13.57 -13.35 -7.84
N GLU A 142 14.46 -14.11 -7.20
CA GLU A 142 15.76 -13.63 -6.71
C GLU A 142 16.57 -12.99 -7.83
N GLY A 143 16.58 -13.59 -9.02
CA GLY A 143 17.24 -13.03 -10.20
C GLY A 143 16.73 -11.64 -10.59
N GLU A 144 15.42 -11.38 -10.48
CA GLU A 144 14.87 -10.03 -10.73
C GLU A 144 15.19 -9.05 -9.60
N TYR A 145 15.17 -9.50 -8.34
CA TYR A 145 15.60 -8.71 -7.17
C TYR A 145 17.09 -8.33 -7.24
N ALA A 146 17.94 -9.25 -7.68
CA ALA A 146 19.38 -9.03 -7.86
C ALA A 146 19.66 -8.07 -9.02
N LYS A 147 18.97 -8.21 -10.15
CA LYS A 147 19.09 -7.28 -11.30
C LYS A 147 18.64 -5.85 -10.94
N ALA A 148 17.64 -5.71 -10.08
CA ALA A 148 17.21 -4.42 -9.55
C ALA A 148 18.14 -3.87 -8.44
N ASP A 149 19.08 -4.70 -7.97
CA ASP A 149 19.92 -4.44 -6.79
C ASP A 149 19.09 -4.01 -5.57
N ILE A 150 17.96 -4.67 -5.32
CA ILE A 150 17.11 -4.40 -4.14
C ILE A 150 17.28 -5.49 -3.05
N ALA A 151 17.78 -6.66 -3.44
CA ALA A 151 17.97 -7.82 -2.57
C ALA A 151 18.76 -7.51 -1.28
N HIS A 152 19.71 -6.57 -1.35
CA HIS A 152 20.56 -6.21 -0.21
C HIS A 152 19.81 -5.50 0.94
N PHE A 153 18.59 -5.00 0.70
CA PHE A 153 17.71 -4.50 1.76
C PHE A 153 16.88 -5.62 2.43
N GLY A 154 16.95 -6.85 1.93
CA GLY A 154 16.09 -7.96 2.35
C GLY A 154 16.22 -8.31 3.84
N TYR A 155 15.10 -8.23 4.55
CA TYR A 155 14.95 -8.81 5.88
C TYR A 155 14.66 -10.31 5.76
N THR A 156 15.48 -11.11 6.42
CA THR A 156 15.27 -12.56 6.54
C THR A 156 14.57 -12.85 7.87
N PRO A 157 13.27 -13.21 7.85
CA PRO A 157 12.59 -13.59 9.08
C PRO A 157 13.09 -14.96 9.59
N PRO A 158 12.86 -15.29 10.87
CA PRO A 158 13.20 -16.60 11.40
C PRO A 158 12.48 -17.73 10.63
N ALA A 159 13.16 -18.86 10.42
CA ALA A 159 12.62 -20.01 9.68
C ALA A 159 11.32 -20.58 10.29
N LYS A 160 11.11 -20.35 11.59
CA LYS A 160 9.82 -20.61 12.25
C LYS A 160 9.20 -19.27 12.60
N ARG A 161 7.96 -19.07 12.18
CA ARG A 161 7.17 -17.90 12.54
C ARG A 161 7.19 -17.67 14.06
N PRO A 162 7.59 -16.48 14.53
CA PRO A 162 7.59 -16.19 15.96
C PRO A 162 6.16 -16.01 16.51
N PRO A 163 5.95 -16.12 17.83
CA PRO A 163 4.72 -15.63 18.44
C PRO A 163 4.58 -14.12 18.22
N LYS A 164 3.38 -13.55 18.42
CA LYS A 164 3.18 -12.11 18.24
C LYS A 164 3.94 -11.29 19.29
N SER A 165 4.53 -10.16 18.91
CA SER A 165 5.15 -9.22 19.85
C SER A 165 4.12 -8.64 20.82
N ASN A 166 4.61 -8.26 22.00
CA ASN A 166 3.93 -7.34 22.93
C ASN A 166 4.96 -6.36 23.53
N ASP A 167 4.48 -5.37 24.28
CA ASP A 167 5.33 -4.29 24.82
C ASP A 167 6.50 -4.79 25.70
N THR A 168 6.40 -5.99 26.28
CA THR A 168 7.44 -6.58 27.15
C THR A 168 8.25 -7.70 26.50
N ASN A 169 7.78 -8.23 25.37
CA ASN A 169 8.41 -9.35 24.66
C ASN A 169 8.29 -9.14 23.14
N PRO A 170 9.14 -8.28 22.55
CA PRO A 170 9.19 -8.11 21.11
C PRO A 170 9.79 -9.35 20.45
N THR A 171 9.12 -9.85 19.42
CA THR A 171 9.53 -11.05 18.68
C THR A 171 9.95 -10.74 17.25
N TRP A 172 9.51 -9.57 16.75
CA TRP A 172 10.07 -8.91 15.58
C TRP A 172 11.04 -7.80 16.01
N PRO A 173 12.08 -7.49 15.20
CA PRO A 173 12.92 -6.34 15.45
C PRO A 173 12.10 -5.05 15.43
N THR A 174 12.60 -4.03 16.14
CA THR A 174 12.04 -2.67 16.04
C THR A 174 12.34 -2.06 14.68
N LEU A 175 11.56 -1.06 14.24
CA LEU A 175 11.85 -0.37 12.99
C LEU A 175 13.26 0.24 12.98
N ALA A 176 13.69 0.86 14.09
CA ALA A 176 15.04 1.39 14.20
C ALA A 176 16.10 0.28 14.02
N THR A 177 15.89 -0.90 14.63
CA THR A 177 16.81 -2.05 14.47
C THR A 177 16.89 -2.53 13.03
N MET A 178 15.75 -2.62 12.33
CA MET A 178 15.72 -3.04 10.92
C MET A 178 16.44 -2.02 10.01
N ILE A 179 16.24 -0.73 10.26
CA ILE A 179 16.91 0.32 9.50
C ILE A 179 18.41 0.33 9.82
N ASP A 180 18.81 0.22 11.10
CA ASP A 180 20.21 0.22 11.53
C ASP A 180 20.99 -0.98 10.98
N SER A 181 20.33 -2.12 10.78
CA SER A 181 20.94 -3.31 10.15
C SER A 181 20.95 -3.24 8.61
N GLY A 182 20.31 -2.24 8.01
CA GLY A 182 20.11 -2.12 6.57
C GLY A 182 19.03 -3.05 6.01
N GLN A 183 18.40 -3.88 6.83
CA GLN A 183 17.34 -4.82 6.43
C GLN A 183 15.97 -4.12 6.38
N ARG A 184 15.79 -3.28 5.37
CA ARG A 184 14.66 -2.35 5.24
C ARG A 184 13.57 -2.83 4.28
N LEU A 185 13.68 -4.03 3.72
CA LEU A 185 12.71 -4.61 2.80
C LEU A 185 12.16 -5.93 3.34
N VAL A 186 10.83 -6.03 3.46
CA VAL A 186 10.16 -7.30 3.81
C VAL A 186 9.38 -7.80 2.59
N SER A 187 9.67 -9.01 2.11
CA SER A 187 9.06 -9.55 0.88
C SER A 187 8.20 -10.79 1.17
N PHE A 188 6.89 -10.67 0.95
CA PHE A 188 5.94 -11.77 0.99
C PHE A 188 5.51 -12.15 -0.42
N ILE A 189 5.57 -13.44 -0.75
CA ILE A 189 5.25 -13.96 -2.08
C ILE A 189 4.21 -15.07 -1.95
N ALA A 190 3.11 -14.99 -2.70
CA ALA A 190 1.99 -15.92 -2.60
C ALA A 190 1.59 -16.54 -3.95
N PRO A 191 1.72 -17.87 -4.13
CA PRO A 191 2.46 -18.82 -3.30
C PRO A 191 3.97 -18.77 -3.61
N LEU A 192 4.79 -19.27 -2.66
CA LEU A 192 6.21 -19.51 -2.90
C LEU A 192 6.68 -20.77 -2.18
N LYS A 193 7.52 -21.57 -2.86
CA LYS A 193 8.39 -22.51 -2.17
C LYS A 193 9.68 -21.78 -1.78
N THR A 194 9.79 -21.38 -0.51
CA THR A 194 10.93 -20.64 0.03
C THR A 194 12.26 -21.37 -0.24
N ASP A 195 13.25 -20.65 -0.75
CA ASP A 195 14.64 -21.11 -0.88
C ASP A 195 15.53 -20.39 0.13
N THR A 196 15.75 -21.02 1.27
CA THR A 196 16.56 -20.43 2.36
C THR A 196 18.05 -20.37 2.05
N ALA A 197 18.53 -21.03 1.00
CA ALA A 197 19.95 -21.03 0.62
C ALA A 197 20.28 -19.87 -0.30
N ASN A 198 19.42 -19.58 -1.28
CA ASN A 198 19.68 -18.59 -2.32
C ASN A 198 18.89 -17.29 -2.13
N ALA A 199 17.66 -17.36 -1.62
CA ALA A 199 16.75 -16.23 -1.51
C ALA A 199 16.04 -16.16 -0.13
N PRO A 200 16.77 -16.17 1.00
CA PRO A 200 16.17 -16.31 2.32
C PRO A 200 15.26 -15.15 2.75
N TYR A 201 15.32 -14.01 2.06
CA TYR A 201 14.46 -12.85 2.27
C TYR A 201 13.14 -12.90 1.48
N LEU A 202 13.02 -13.81 0.49
CA LEU A 202 11.78 -14.08 -0.22
C LEU A 202 11.04 -15.20 0.51
N VAL A 203 10.00 -14.84 1.25
CA VAL A 203 9.24 -15.83 2.02
C VAL A 203 7.84 -16.01 1.48
N ASN A 204 7.35 -17.23 1.60
CA ASN A 204 5.96 -17.55 1.35
C ASN A 204 5.05 -16.71 2.27
N GLU A 205 4.14 -15.94 1.69
CA GLU A 205 3.18 -15.12 2.43
C GLU A 205 2.40 -16.00 3.43
N TRP A 206 1.95 -17.16 2.97
CA TRP A 206 1.20 -18.14 3.76
C TRP A 206 1.99 -18.82 4.86
N ASP A 207 3.23 -18.43 5.15
CA ASP A 207 3.94 -18.84 6.37
C ASP A 207 3.89 -17.77 7.46
N PHE A 208 3.66 -16.50 7.10
CA PHE A 208 3.77 -15.35 8.00
C PHE A 208 2.52 -14.48 8.05
N VAL A 209 1.69 -14.48 7.02
CA VAL A 209 0.52 -13.62 6.86
C VAL A 209 -0.72 -14.50 6.70
N TRP A 210 -1.86 -13.96 7.09
CA TRP A 210 -3.19 -14.41 6.67
C TRP A 210 -4.01 -13.17 6.33
N GLU A 211 -5.06 -13.36 5.55
CA GLU A 211 -5.93 -12.27 5.12
C GLU A 211 -7.40 -12.68 5.12
N ASN A 212 -8.26 -11.67 5.17
CA ASN A 212 -9.69 -11.80 4.94
C ASN A 212 -10.02 -11.77 3.44
N ASN A 213 -11.29 -11.99 3.10
CA ASN A 213 -11.75 -12.05 1.71
C ASN A 213 -11.35 -10.80 0.91
N TYR A 214 -10.77 -11.03 -0.27
CA TYR A 214 -10.32 -10.01 -1.21
C TYR A 214 -11.36 -9.72 -2.31
N MET A 215 -12.38 -10.56 -2.48
CA MET A 215 -13.44 -10.39 -3.48
C MET A 215 -14.72 -9.83 -2.83
N VAL A 216 -14.77 -8.52 -2.58
CA VAL A 216 -15.91 -7.88 -1.91
C VAL A 216 -16.63 -6.94 -2.88
N THR A 217 -17.85 -7.29 -3.28
CA THR A 217 -18.67 -6.48 -4.21
C THR A 217 -19.80 -5.71 -3.54
N ASN A 218 -19.99 -5.89 -2.23
CA ASN A 218 -21.00 -5.19 -1.44
C ASN A 218 -20.36 -4.62 -0.16
N PRO A 219 -20.53 -3.32 0.13
CA PRO A 219 -20.01 -2.68 1.35
C PRO A 219 -20.35 -3.41 2.66
N SER A 220 -21.45 -4.16 2.73
CA SER A 220 -21.81 -4.94 3.94
C SER A 220 -20.98 -6.20 4.16
N ASN A 221 -20.22 -6.63 3.17
CA ASN A 221 -19.55 -7.94 3.15
C ASN A 221 -18.10 -7.90 3.61
N PHE A 222 -17.60 -6.76 4.11
CA PHE A 222 -16.31 -6.70 4.78
C PHE A 222 -16.33 -7.50 6.10
N THR A 223 -15.50 -8.54 6.15
CA THR A 223 -15.38 -9.47 7.28
C THR A 223 -13.99 -9.43 7.91
N CYS A 224 -13.91 -9.89 9.16
CA CYS A 224 -12.65 -10.14 9.86
C CYS A 224 -12.29 -11.63 9.89
N GLU A 225 -13.05 -12.45 9.16
CA GLU A 225 -12.84 -13.89 9.10
C GLU A 225 -11.68 -14.19 8.15
N PRO A 226 -10.78 -15.13 8.52
CA PRO A 226 -9.76 -15.59 7.60
C PRO A 226 -10.36 -16.20 6.33
N ASP A 227 -9.79 -15.85 5.18
CA ASP A 227 -10.11 -16.42 3.87
C ASP A 227 -8.91 -17.18 3.30
N ARG A 228 -7.73 -16.55 3.34
CA ARG A 228 -6.48 -17.17 2.88
C ARG A 228 -5.38 -17.13 3.95
N PRO A 229 -4.64 -18.23 4.13
CA PRO A 229 -4.88 -19.57 3.58
C PRO A 229 -6.22 -20.20 3.98
N GLU A 230 -6.72 -21.15 3.19
CA GLU A 230 -7.96 -21.86 3.49
C GLU A 230 -7.88 -22.64 4.82
N GLY A 231 -9.03 -22.82 5.48
CA GLY A 231 -9.15 -23.63 6.70
C GLY A 231 -8.73 -22.93 8.00
N LEU A 232 -8.42 -21.63 7.94
CA LEU A 232 -8.13 -20.81 9.12
C LEU A 232 -9.40 -20.33 9.81
N THR A 233 -9.28 -20.00 11.10
CA THR A 233 -10.37 -19.45 11.91
C THR A 233 -9.88 -18.27 12.74
N VAL A 234 -10.77 -17.36 13.14
CA VAL A 234 -10.42 -16.27 14.08
C VAL A 234 -9.74 -16.81 15.35
N ALA A 235 -10.19 -17.96 15.86
CA ALA A 235 -9.62 -18.58 17.05
C ALA A 235 -8.18 -19.04 16.85
N SER A 236 -7.87 -19.71 15.73
CA SER A 236 -6.50 -20.13 15.40
C SER A 236 -5.60 -18.91 15.16
N GLU A 237 -6.10 -17.90 14.45
CA GLU A 237 -5.30 -16.74 14.06
C GLU A 237 -5.00 -15.77 15.19
N LYS A 238 -5.83 -15.74 16.24
CA LYS A 238 -5.45 -15.07 17.50
C LYS A 238 -4.16 -15.62 18.11
N GLN A 239 -3.87 -16.91 17.91
CA GLN A 239 -2.74 -17.61 18.52
C GLN A 239 -1.61 -17.94 17.53
N SER A 240 -1.81 -17.76 16.23
CA SER A 240 -0.92 -18.28 15.19
C SER A 240 0.47 -17.64 15.15
N GLY A 241 0.58 -16.37 15.55
CA GLY A 241 1.77 -15.53 15.33
C GLY A 241 1.81 -14.88 13.94
N ARG A 242 0.82 -15.14 13.07
CA ARG A 242 0.74 -14.53 11.75
C ARG A 242 0.36 -13.06 11.84
N LEU A 243 0.85 -12.29 10.88
CA LEU A 243 0.45 -10.92 10.59
C LEU A 243 -0.90 -10.95 9.89
N PHE A 244 -1.78 -10.01 10.24
CA PHE A 244 -3.09 -9.89 9.59
C PHE A 244 -3.00 -8.83 8.49
N LEU A 245 -3.27 -9.24 7.25
CA LEU A 245 -3.52 -8.35 6.12
C LEU A 245 -5.04 -8.19 5.94
N MET A 246 -5.53 -6.98 6.15
CA MET A 246 -6.93 -6.65 5.97
C MET A 246 -7.13 -6.10 4.55
N ASN A 247 -7.66 -6.92 3.65
CA ASN A 247 -8.19 -6.49 2.38
C ASN A 247 -9.40 -5.58 2.62
N HIS A 248 -9.32 -4.35 2.11
CA HIS A 248 -10.36 -3.35 2.22
C HIS A 248 -10.48 -2.53 0.95
N PHE A 249 -10.95 -3.18 -0.10
CA PHE A 249 -11.32 -2.56 -1.36
C PHE A 249 -12.61 -3.21 -1.87
N LEU A 250 -13.35 -2.47 -2.71
CA LEU A 250 -14.57 -2.99 -3.32
C LEU A 250 -14.33 -3.25 -4.79
N ASP A 251 -14.80 -4.40 -5.25
CA ASP A 251 -14.85 -4.75 -6.66
C ASP A 251 -16.20 -4.39 -7.28
N TRP A 252 -16.15 -3.92 -8.51
CA TRP A 252 -17.30 -3.84 -9.38
C TRP A 252 -17.24 -4.94 -10.44
N GLN A 253 -18.28 -5.79 -10.43
CA GLN A 253 -18.48 -6.80 -11.45
C GLN A 253 -18.89 -6.16 -12.79
N GLN A 254 -18.02 -6.29 -13.78
CA GLN A 254 -18.29 -5.99 -15.18
C GLN A 254 -18.79 -7.23 -15.94
N ALA A 255 -19.09 -7.04 -17.24
CA ALA A 255 -19.47 -8.13 -18.13
C ALA A 255 -18.40 -9.24 -18.19
N PHE A 256 -18.83 -10.45 -18.52
CA PHE A 256 -17.95 -11.63 -18.70
C PHE A 256 -17.15 -12.05 -17.47
N GLY A 257 -17.58 -11.65 -16.26
CA GLY A 257 -16.91 -12.07 -15.02
C GLY A 257 -15.71 -11.23 -14.63
N ILE A 258 -15.39 -10.17 -15.39
CA ILE A 258 -14.29 -9.25 -15.07
C ILE A 258 -14.64 -8.41 -13.84
N GLN A 259 -13.72 -8.29 -12.89
CA GLN A 259 -13.84 -7.39 -11.74
C GLN A 259 -12.83 -6.26 -11.87
N VAL A 260 -13.25 -5.06 -11.49
CA VAL A 260 -12.41 -3.86 -11.46
C VAL A 260 -12.65 -3.08 -10.17
N PRO A 261 -11.71 -2.24 -9.71
CA PRO A 261 -11.92 -1.39 -8.55
C PRO A 261 -13.19 -0.52 -8.63
N ASP A 262 -14.01 -0.52 -7.58
CA ASP A 262 -15.26 0.24 -7.51
C ASP A 262 -15.04 1.72 -7.17
N THR A 263 -14.57 2.46 -8.17
CA THR A 263 -14.43 3.93 -8.12
C THR A 263 -15.73 4.70 -7.83
N ARG A 264 -16.91 4.08 -7.94
CA ARG A 264 -18.19 4.77 -7.69
C ARG A 264 -18.45 4.93 -6.19
N ASN A 265 -17.94 4.00 -5.38
CA ASN A 265 -18.10 3.97 -3.94
C ASN A 265 -16.82 4.34 -3.18
N ILE A 266 -15.72 4.63 -3.87
CA ILE A 266 -14.38 4.80 -3.28
C ILE A 266 -14.29 5.84 -2.16
N ASN A 267 -15.04 6.95 -2.26
CA ASN A 267 -15.11 7.96 -1.21
C ASN A 267 -15.69 7.40 0.09
N THR A 268 -16.64 6.46 0.01
CA THR A 268 -17.28 5.82 1.16
C THR A 268 -16.46 4.61 1.63
N THR A 269 -15.95 3.80 0.70
CA THR A 269 -15.09 2.64 1.04
C THR A 269 -13.87 3.11 1.84
N ASN A 270 -13.14 4.11 1.36
CA ASN A 270 -11.96 4.60 2.07
C ASN A 270 -12.29 5.62 3.19
N ALA A 271 -13.57 5.86 3.50
CA ALA A 271 -13.97 6.78 4.56
C ALA A 271 -13.62 6.26 5.97
N TRP A 272 -13.65 7.17 6.94
CA TRP A 272 -13.57 6.77 8.35
C TRP A 272 -14.85 6.04 8.81
N ASP A 273 -16.01 6.56 8.43
CA ASP A 273 -17.32 6.07 8.84
C ASP A 273 -18.29 5.95 7.66
N GLY A 274 -19.38 5.22 7.88
CA GLY A 274 -20.40 4.92 6.87
C GLY A 274 -20.45 3.43 6.47
N PRO A 275 -21.40 3.07 5.60
CA PRO A 275 -21.59 1.69 5.16
C PRO A 275 -20.34 1.16 4.43
N GLY A 276 -19.69 0.16 5.03
CA GLY A 276 -18.48 -0.46 4.47
C GLY A 276 -17.24 0.42 4.48
N ALA A 277 -17.20 1.45 5.33
CA ALA A 277 -16.07 2.36 5.45
C ALA A 277 -14.87 1.73 6.17
N LEU A 278 -13.67 2.14 5.76
CA LEU A 278 -12.39 1.65 6.26
C LEU A 278 -12.25 1.77 7.78
N GLY A 279 -12.49 2.94 8.35
CA GLY A 279 -12.33 3.13 9.79
C GLY A 279 -13.26 2.23 10.62
N THR A 280 -14.49 2.02 10.14
CA THR A 280 -15.44 1.09 10.76
C THR A 280 -14.96 -0.36 10.66
N HIS A 281 -14.40 -0.75 9.52
CA HIS A 281 -13.85 -2.09 9.33
C HIS A 281 -12.63 -2.34 10.23
N MET A 282 -11.71 -1.38 10.31
CA MET A 282 -10.54 -1.44 11.18
C MET A 282 -10.94 -1.58 12.66
N LEU A 283 -11.89 -0.77 13.14
CA LEU A 283 -12.39 -0.86 14.52
C LEU A 283 -13.05 -2.21 14.82
N LYS A 284 -13.88 -2.71 13.87
CA LYS A 284 -14.52 -4.01 13.99
C LYS A 284 -13.48 -5.13 14.10
N CYS A 285 -12.50 -5.17 13.21
CA CYS A 285 -11.51 -6.24 13.21
C CYS A 285 -10.52 -6.13 14.35
N ALA A 286 -10.20 -4.92 14.82
CA ALA A 286 -9.46 -4.72 16.06
C ALA A 286 -10.17 -5.34 17.26
N GLY A 287 -11.49 -5.17 17.37
CA GLY A 287 -12.31 -5.78 18.41
C GLY A 287 -12.38 -7.31 18.29
N VAL A 288 -12.57 -7.83 17.08
CA VAL A 288 -12.62 -9.27 16.82
C VAL A 288 -11.28 -9.92 17.14
N MET A 289 -10.17 -9.37 16.66
CA MET A 289 -8.83 -9.95 16.79
C MET A 289 -8.12 -9.59 18.10
N ALA A 290 -8.66 -8.64 18.87
CA ALA A 290 -8.01 -8.02 20.03
C ALA A 290 -6.62 -7.42 19.69
N ARG A 291 -6.42 -7.06 18.42
CA ARG A 291 -5.19 -6.48 17.87
C ARG A 291 -5.52 -5.83 16.52
N GLN A 292 -4.84 -4.74 16.19
CA GLN A 292 -4.94 -4.14 14.86
C GLN A 292 -4.39 -5.06 13.78
N ALA A 293 -4.92 -4.91 12.57
CA ALA A 293 -4.29 -5.47 11.39
C ALA A 293 -2.86 -4.93 11.25
N THR A 294 -1.92 -5.77 10.82
CA THR A 294 -0.56 -5.34 10.51
C THR A 294 -0.55 -4.60 9.19
N PHE A 295 -1.32 -5.06 8.20
CA PHE A 295 -1.45 -4.42 6.91
C PHE A 295 -2.92 -4.09 6.62
N VAL A 296 -3.17 -2.92 6.04
CA VAL A 296 -4.49 -2.51 5.56
C VAL A 296 -4.36 -2.14 4.10
N LEU A 297 -4.90 -2.99 3.23
CA LEU A 297 -4.71 -2.90 1.78
C LEU A 297 -5.94 -2.24 1.14
N VAL A 298 -5.75 -1.15 0.40
CA VAL A 298 -6.82 -0.37 -0.23
C VAL A 298 -6.53 -0.07 -1.71
N ASP A 299 -7.58 0.05 -2.51
CA ASP A 299 -7.52 0.73 -3.80
C ASP A 299 -7.59 2.25 -3.59
N PHE A 300 -6.98 3.01 -4.52
CA PHE A 300 -6.95 4.47 -4.55
C PHE A 300 -6.66 5.09 -3.18
N PHE A 301 -5.52 4.72 -2.58
CA PHE A 301 -5.14 5.12 -1.22
C PHE A 301 -5.23 6.63 -0.94
N SER A 302 -5.13 7.44 -2.00
CA SER A 302 -5.19 8.90 -1.96
C SER A 302 -6.60 9.46 -1.83
N VAL A 303 -7.64 8.64 -2.03
CA VAL A 303 -9.04 9.00 -1.86
C VAL A 303 -9.54 8.55 -0.50
N GLY A 304 -10.25 9.45 0.17
CA GLY A 304 -10.63 9.26 1.57
C GLY A 304 -9.45 9.44 2.53
N PRO A 305 -9.69 9.40 3.84
CA PRO A 305 -8.67 9.55 4.86
C PRO A 305 -7.90 8.23 5.14
N ALA A 306 -7.53 7.43 4.13
CA ALA A 306 -6.96 6.09 4.34
C ALA A 306 -5.65 6.12 5.15
N ILE A 307 -4.71 7.00 4.80
CA ILE A 307 -3.47 7.18 5.57
C ILE A 307 -3.76 7.71 6.99
N ARG A 308 -4.76 8.58 7.12
CA ARG A 308 -5.14 9.11 8.43
C ARG A 308 -5.80 8.03 9.30
N ALA A 309 -6.51 7.08 8.72
CA ALA A 309 -7.10 5.96 9.43
C ALA A 309 -6.03 5.09 10.10
N VAL A 310 -4.94 4.75 9.39
CA VAL A 310 -3.82 4.00 9.99
C VAL A 310 -3.03 4.83 11.01
N ASP A 311 -2.85 6.14 10.77
CA ASP A 311 -2.18 7.04 11.71
C ASP A 311 -2.87 7.08 13.08
N ILE A 312 -4.21 7.03 13.12
CA ILE A 312 -4.98 7.00 14.37
C ILE A 312 -4.58 5.79 15.23
N PHE A 313 -4.45 4.61 14.61
CA PHE A 313 -4.07 3.38 15.33
C PHE A 313 -2.58 3.31 15.68
N ASN A 314 -1.74 3.93 14.87
CA ASN A 314 -0.32 4.07 15.13
C ASN A 314 0.03 5.23 16.09
N GLN A 315 -0.95 6.05 16.47
CA GLN A 315 -0.75 7.28 17.26
C GLN A 315 0.23 8.27 16.60
N VAL A 316 0.12 8.41 15.28
CA VAL A 316 0.89 9.37 14.49
C VAL A 316 0.06 10.63 14.31
N SER A 317 0.37 11.68 15.07
CA SER A 317 -0.33 12.98 14.97
C SER A 317 0.36 13.95 14.01
N GLU A 318 1.69 13.88 13.90
CA GLU A 318 2.53 14.80 13.14
C GLU A 318 3.52 14.00 12.27
N PRO A 319 3.10 13.50 11.10
CA PRO A 319 3.98 12.74 10.23
C PRO A 319 5.08 13.62 9.62
N VAL A 320 6.30 13.12 9.61
CA VAL A 320 7.50 13.80 9.07
C VAL A 320 7.71 13.40 7.61
N GLY A 321 7.89 14.40 6.73
CA GLY A 321 8.34 14.18 5.35
C GLY A 321 7.30 13.58 4.39
N ARG A 322 6.03 13.48 4.79
CA ARG A 322 4.97 12.86 3.98
C ARG A 322 4.43 13.82 2.91
N LYS A 323 4.39 13.38 1.65
CA LYS A 323 3.76 14.11 0.53
C LYS A 323 2.23 14.08 0.68
N ASN A 324 1.58 15.22 0.53
CA ASN A 324 0.12 15.29 0.49
C ASN A 324 -0.38 15.09 -0.95
N VAL A 325 -1.02 13.95 -1.20
CA VAL A 325 -1.57 13.59 -2.51
C VAL A 325 -3.11 13.62 -2.57
N THR A 326 -3.79 13.62 -1.43
CA THR A 326 -5.27 13.70 -1.38
C THR A 326 -5.78 15.02 -1.94
N GLY A 327 -5.09 16.13 -1.67
CA GLY A 327 -5.43 17.43 -2.26
C GLY A 327 -5.32 17.44 -3.79
N LEU A 328 -4.33 16.73 -4.34
CA LEU A 328 -4.11 16.65 -5.78
C LEU A 328 -5.25 15.93 -6.51
N VAL A 329 -5.88 14.93 -5.88
CA VAL A 329 -7.04 14.24 -6.47
C VAL A 329 -8.25 15.17 -6.54
N VAL A 330 -8.47 16.01 -5.53
CA VAL A 330 -9.55 17.01 -5.54
C VAL A 330 -9.33 18.00 -6.69
N ASP A 331 -8.10 18.47 -6.88
CA ASP A 331 -7.77 19.35 -8.00
C ASP A 331 -7.97 18.67 -9.35
N LEU A 332 -7.56 17.41 -9.50
CA LEU A 332 -7.76 16.65 -10.74
C LEU A 332 -9.26 16.45 -11.04
N ALA A 333 -10.07 16.16 -10.02
CA ALA A 333 -11.53 16.04 -10.14
C ALA A 333 -12.19 17.38 -10.55
N ILE A 334 -11.70 18.52 -10.04
CA ILE A 334 -12.19 19.84 -10.44
C ILE A 334 -11.79 20.15 -11.89
N HIS A 335 -10.55 19.88 -12.28
CA HIS A 335 -10.05 20.18 -13.62
C HIS A 335 -10.67 19.26 -14.69
N THR A 336 -10.89 17.98 -14.38
CA THR A 336 -11.61 17.05 -15.28
C THR A 336 -13.08 17.46 -15.43
N ASN A 337 -13.75 17.91 -14.38
CA ASN A 337 -15.10 18.47 -14.48
C ASN A 337 -15.13 19.77 -15.31
N ALA A 338 -14.13 20.64 -15.17
CA ALA A 338 -14.02 21.87 -15.96
C ALA A 338 -13.71 21.60 -17.44
N ALA A 339 -12.84 20.62 -17.73
CA ALA A 339 -12.52 20.19 -19.10
C ALA A 339 -13.70 19.42 -19.74
N GLY A 340 -14.42 18.61 -18.96
CA GLY A 340 -15.63 17.92 -19.39
C GLY A 340 -16.82 18.84 -19.67
N ALA A 341 -16.91 19.98 -18.96
CA ALA A 341 -17.93 21.00 -19.21
C ALA A 341 -17.75 21.71 -20.56
N LEU A 342 -16.54 21.76 -21.12
CA LEU A 342 -16.27 22.31 -22.45
C LEU A 342 -16.60 21.32 -23.60
N ALA A 343 -16.77 20.03 -23.30
CA ALA A 343 -17.03 19.00 -24.30
C ALA A 343 -18.51 18.60 -24.48
N SER A 344 -19.45 19.22 -23.74
CA SER A 344 -20.88 18.83 -23.76
C SER A 344 -21.87 19.90 -24.27
N PHE A 345 -21.40 21.02 -24.81
CA PHE A 345 -22.29 22.00 -25.47
C PHE A 345 -22.23 21.90 -27.00
N SER A 346 -22.70 20.78 -27.54
CA SER A 346 -23.10 20.73 -28.96
C SER A 346 -24.18 19.66 -29.15
N GLY A 347 -25.45 20.07 -29.07
CA GLY A 347 -26.56 19.20 -29.46
C GLY A 347 -27.84 19.33 -28.64
N MET A 348 -28.47 20.50 -28.62
CA MET A 348 -29.93 20.62 -28.79
C MET A 348 -30.35 22.10 -28.77
N MET A 349 -30.47 22.70 -29.95
CA MET A 349 -31.48 23.73 -30.17
C MET A 349 -32.66 23.02 -30.84
N LEU A 350 -33.82 23.04 -30.20
CA LEU A 350 -35.06 23.42 -30.88
C LEU A 350 -36.07 23.92 -29.85
N ALA A 351 -36.44 25.18 -30.01
CA ALA A 351 -37.39 25.91 -29.20
C ALA A 351 -38.84 25.55 -29.58
N VAL A 352 -39.74 25.56 -28.60
CA VAL A 352 -41.11 26.10 -28.76
C VAL A 352 -41.52 26.79 -27.46
N VAL A 353 -41.42 28.12 -27.43
CA VAL A 353 -42.17 28.96 -26.48
C VAL A 353 -43.28 29.61 -27.30
N ALA A 354 -44.52 29.18 -27.09
CA ALA A 354 -45.69 29.84 -27.64
C ALA A 354 -45.99 31.10 -26.82
N ALA A 355 -45.72 32.27 -27.41
CA ALA A 355 -46.27 33.54 -26.96
C ALA A 355 -47.53 33.82 -27.77
N MET A 356 -48.65 34.05 -27.10
CA MET A 356 -49.85 34.64 -27.69
C MET A 356 -50.01 36.04 -27.07
N ALA A 357 -49.75 37.05 -27.87
CA ALA A 357 -50.08 38.44 -27.58
C ALA A 357 -51.52 38.71 -28.04
N SER A 358 -52.32 39.34 -27.18
CA SER A 358 -53.53 40.06 -27.58
C SER A 358 -53.16 41.34 -28.36
N PRO A 359 -54.02 41.78 -29.25
CA PRO A 359 -54.42 43.19 -29.23
C PRO A 359 -55.95 43.37 -29.29
N ASP A 360 -56.39 44.39 -28.55
CA ASP A 360 -57.72 45.04 -28.46
C ASP A 360 -58.94 44.27 -27.93
#